data_AF-A0A0D9P9X9-F1
#
_entry.id   AF-A0A0D9P9X9-F1
#
_cell.length_a   1.000
_cell.length_b   1.000
_cell.length_c   1.000
_cell.angle_alpha   90.00
_cell.angle_beta   90.00
_cell.angle_gamma   90.00
#
_symmetry.space_group_name_H-M   'P 1'
#
loop_
_entity.id
_entity.type
_entity.pdbx_description
1 polymer ?
#
loop_
_entity_poly.entity_id
_entity_poly.type
_entity_poly.pdbx_seq_one_letter_code
_entity_poly.pdbx_strand_id
1 'polypeptide(L)'
;MKFLAALLAAAALNAPALAGPVTRADTVICEPHQDTETGKIKKFKVDVGVAEDQAKKAGLITGKSGDPHRYMNGDKINFGIHNCDKEGAILWEYPIYWVGKKAEWMKDEKTDRQPGGPTPIRVVYANNNGNIVYCGVMTHAVVKSNNQGEKFFLKCT
;
A
#
# COMPACT_ATOMS: atom_id res chain seq x y z
N MET A 1 65.77 22.20 -33.63
CA MET A 1 65.15 23.12 -32.63
C MET A 1 63.70 22.74 -32.44
N LYS A 2 63.32 22.54 -31.17
CA LYS A 2 61.96 22.61 -30.58
C LYS A 2 60.93 21.53 -30.95
N PHE A 3 60.82 20.60 -29.99
CA PHE A 3 59.68 19.75 -29.63
C PHE A 3 58.37 20.56 -29.47
N LEU A 4 57.24 19.92 -29.78
CA LEU A 4 55.95 20.21 -29.13
C LEU A 4 55.16 18.89 -29.02
N ALA A 5 55.20 18.33 -27.81
CA ALA A 5 54.33 17.25 -27.38
C ALA A 5 52.99 17.85 -26.92
N ALA A 6 51.87 17.36 -27.45
CA ALA A 6 50.54 17.72 -26.97
C ALA A 6 50.12 16.72 -25.87
N LEU A 7 50.05 17.18 -24.63
CA LEU A 7 49.41 16.46 -23.53
C LEU A 7 47.89 16.53 -23.70
N LEU A 8 47.23 15.37 -23.86
CA LEU A 8 45.80 15.22 -23.62
C LEU A 8 45.59 15.00 -22.11
N ALA A 9 45.03 15.98 -21.41
CA ALA A 9 44.58 15.84 -20.04
C ALA A 9 43.22 15.13 -20.02
N ALA A 10 43.17 13.90 -19.53
CA ALA A 10 41.92 13.19 -19.23
C ALA A 10 41.36 13.71 -17.90
N ALA A 11 40.31 14.52 -17.96
CA ALA A 11 39.55 14.91 -16.76
C ALA A 11 38.64 13.76 -16.35
N ALA A 12 39.06 12.98 -15.35
CA ALA A 12 38.20 12.03 -14.67
C ALA A 12 37.16 12.79 -13.83
N LEU A 13 35.93 12.88 -14.34
CA LEU A 13 34.77 13.36 -13.59
C LEU A 13 34.42 12.32 -12.50
N ASN A 14 35.05 12.45 -11.34
CA ASN A 14 34.57 11.80 -10.12
C ASN A 14 33.29 12.53 -9.66
N ALA A 15 32.15 12.13 -10.22
CA ALA A 15 30.86 12.51 -9.66
C ALA A 15 30.72 11.79 -8.30
N PRO A 16 30.57 12.50 -7.17
CA PRO A 16 30.20 11.84 -5.94
C PRO A 16 28.78 11.31 -6.11
N ALA A 17 28.64 9.99 -6.11
CA ALA A 17 27.35 9.35 -5.93
C ALA A 17 26.83 9.79 -4.56
N LEU A 18 25.89 10.74 -4.54
CA LEU A 18 25.14 11.10 -3.36
C LEU A 18 24.31 9.88 -2.97
N ALA A 19 24.88 9.03 -2.11
CA ALA A 19 24.13 8.03 -1.36
C ALA A 19 23.19 8.81 -0.42
N GLY A 20 22.01 9.15 -0.93
CA GLY A 20 20.92 9.61 -0.10
C GLY A 20 20.60 8.53 0.95
N PRO A 21 20.15 8.92 2.15
CA PRO A 21 19.75 7.95 3.16
C PRO A 21 18.66 7.05 2.59
N VAL A 22 18.91 5.74 2.55
CA VAL A 22 17.87 4.74 2.31
C VAL A 22 17.01 4.72 3.56
N THR A 23 15.93 5.51 3.59
CA THR A 23 14.89 5.35 4.60
C THR A 23 14.33 3.94 4.43
N ARG A 24 14.61 3.08 5.41
CA ARG A 24 14.02 1.74 5.46
C ARG A 24 12.51 1.92 5.41
N ALA A 25 11.86 1.39 4.38
CA ALA A 25 10.42 1.52 4.24
C ALA A 25 9.73 0.95 5.50
N ASP A 26 8.88 1.77 6.11
CA ASP A 26 8.06 1.33 7.23
C ASP A 26 7.11 0.25 6.74
N THR A 27 6.99 -0.84 7.50
CA THR A 27 6.17 -2.00 7.12
C THR A 27 5.28 -2.44 8.26
N VAL A 28 4.06 -2.86 7.94
CA VAL A 28 3.11 -3.48 8.87
C VAL A 28 2.87 -4.94 8.48
N ILE A 29 2.42 -5.74 9.43
CA ILE A 29 2.06 -7.14 9.26
C ILE A 29 0.55 -7.28 9.40
N CYS A 30 -0.09 -7.76 8.34
CA CYS A 30 -1.47 -8.20 8.38
C CYS A 30 -1.52 -9.68 8.74
N GLU A 31 -2.17 -9.98 9.86
CA GLU A 31 -2.29 -11.33 10.40
C GLU A 31 -3.77 -11.70 10.54
N PRO A 32 -4.37 -12.37 9.54
CA PRO A 32 -5.73 -12.89 9.65
C PRO A 32 -5.78 -13.97 10.74
N HIS A 33 -6.94 -14.14 11.37
CA HIS A 33 -7.12 -15.21 12.36
C HIS A 33 -7.09 -16.61 11.75
N GLN A 34 -7.49 -16.73 10.48
CA GLN A 34 -7.58 -18.01 9.80
C GLN A 34 -7.20 -17.92 8.32
N ASP A 35 -6.44 -18.92 7.88
CA ASP A 35 -6.25 -19.29 6.48
C ASP A 35 -6.97 -20.62 6.23
N THR A 36 -7.93 -20.64 5.30
CA THR A 36 -8.77 -21.84 5.08
C THR A 36 -8.11 -22.88 4.18
N GLU A 37 -6.97 -22.59 3.55
CA GLU A 37 -6.24 -23.54 2.69
C GLU A 37 -5.31 -24.42 3.52
N THR A 38 -4.51 -23.78 4.37
CA THR A 38 -3.43 -24.46 5.10
C THR A 38 -3.76 -24.70 6.56
N GLY A 39 -4.79 -24.03 7.09
CA GLY A 39 -5.08 -23.97 8.53
C GLY A 39 -4.00 -23.23 9.34
N LYS A 40 -2.95 -22.71 8.69
CA LYS A 40 -1.87 -21.95 9.31
C LYS A 40 -2.04 -20.48 9.01
N ILE A 41 -1.90 -19.64 10.03
CA ILE A 41 -2.04 -18.20 9.89
C ILE A 41 -1.03 -17.66 8.88
N LYS A 42 -1.54 -17.12 7.77
CA LYS A 42 -0.74 -16.51 6.70
C LYS A 42 -0.49 -15.04 7.00
N LYS A 43 0.76 -14.68 7.26
CA LYS A 43 1.16 -13.29 7.51
C LYS A 43 1.47 -12.58 6.20
N PHE A 44 0.91 -11.40 6.02
CA PHE A 44 1.19 -10.55 4.87
C PHE A 44 1.98 -9.33 5.33
N LYS A 45 3.20 -9.16 4.82
CA LYS A 45 3.98 -7.94 5.04
C LYS A 45 3.55 -6.87 4.06
N VAL A 46 3.20 -5.68 4.53
CA VAL A 46 2.76 -4.56 3.71
C VAL A 46 3.73 -3.40 3.89
N ASP A 47 4.11 -2.76 2.79
CA ASP A 47 4.90 -1.55 2.76
C ASP A 47 3.97 -0.33 2.95
N VAL A 48 4.23 0.49 3.96
CA VAL A 48 3.37 1.64 4.31
C VAL A 48 3.45 2.72 3.24
N GLY A 49 4.63 2.98 2.67
CA GLY A 49 4.80 3.96 1.59
C GLY A 49 3.98 3.57 0.36
N VAL A 50 4.02 2.30 -0.03
CA VAL A 50 3.18 1.78 -1.11
C VAL A 50 1.69 1.93 -0.77
N ALA A 51 1.28 1.63 0.46
CA ALA A 51 -0.11 1.77 0.88
C ALA A 51 -0.60 3.23 0.78
N GLU A 52 0.21 4.19 1.24
CA GLU A 52 -0.09 5.62 1.12
C GLU A 52 -0.20 6.08 -0.35
N ASP A 53 0.72 5.64 -1.19
CA ASP A 53 0.72 6.01 -2.61
C ASP A 53 -0.48 5.40 -3.35
N GLN A 54 -0.87 4.18 -2.99
CA GLN A 54 -2.10 3.56 -3.50
C GLN A 54 -3.35 4.31 -3.03
N ALA A 55 -3.41 4.76 -1.77
CA ALA A 55 -4.51 5.59 -1.28
C ALA A 55 -4.63 6.91 -2.07
N LYS A 56 -3.50 7.59 -2.31
CA LYS A 56 -3.45 8.82 -3.13
C LYS A 56 -3.91 8.56 -4.56
N LYS A 57 -3.42 7.48 -5.18
CA LYS A 57 -3.77 7.07 -6.55
C LYS A 57 -5.25 6.68 -6.69
N ALA A 58 -5.80 6.01 -5.68
CA ALA A 58 -7.21 5.65 -5.63
C ALA A 58 -8.11 6.89 -5.57
N GLY A 59 -7.70 7.92 -4.83
CA GLY A 59 -8.44 9.17 -4.72
C GLY A 59 -9.72 9.05 -3.88
N LEU A 60 -10.64 10.00 -4.01
CA LEU A 60 -11.88 10.08 -3.23
C LEU A 60 -13.14 9.82 -4.08
N ILE A 61 -12.97 9.12 -5.21
CA ILE A 61 -14.03 8.88 -6.18
C ILE A 61 -13.96 7.42 -6.61
N THR A 62 -15.03 6.68 -6.38
CA THR A 62 -15.24 5.32 -6.87
C THR A 62 -15.12 5.25 -8.40
N GLY A 63 -14.25 4.38 -8.88
CA GLY A 63 -14.04 4.07 -10.29
C GLY A 63 -15.01 3.01 -10.82
N LYS A 64 -14.76 2.56 -12.05
CA LYS A 64 -15.61 1.59 -12.77
C LYS A 64 -15.63 0.21 -12.11
N SER A 65 -14.56 -0.16 -11.40
CA SER A 65 -14.53 -1.43 -10.67
C SER A 65 -15.47 -1.43 -9.46
N GLY A 66 -15.76 -0.25 -8.90
CA GLY A 66 -16.31 -0.07 -7.56
C GLY A 66 -15.28 0.52 -6.58
N ASP A 67 -13.99 0.40 -6.85
CA ASP A 67 -12.94 0.88 -5.96
C ASP A 67 -12.53 2.34 -6.26
N PRO A 68 -12.11 3.13 -5.25
CA PRO A 68 -12.19 2.83 -3.82
C PRO A 68 -13.63 2.84 -3.30
N HIS A 69 -13.85 2.21 -2.14
CA HIS A 69 -15.15 2.20 -1.46
C HIS A 69 -15.17 3.18 -0.29
N ARG A 70 -16.37 3.68 0.03
CA ARG A 70 -16.63 4.32 1.33
C ARG A 70 -16.53 3.26 2.42
N TYR A 71 -15.67 3.51 3.41
CA TYR A 71 -15.56 2.66 4.58
C TYR A 71 -16.37 3.27 5.73
N MET A 72 -17.31 2.51 6.27
CA MET A 72 -18.18 2.96 7.35
C MET A 72 -17.65 2.58 8.74
N ASN A 73 -16.53 1.86 8.82
CA ASN A 73 -15.93 1.36 10.05
C ASN A 73 -16.90 0.62 10.97
N GLY A 74 -17.75 -0.24 10.40
CA GLY A 74 -18.68 -1.09 11.17
C GLY A 74 -17.95 -2.03 12.13
N ASP A 75 -16.69 -2.35 11.85
CA ASP A 75 -15.81 -3.17 12.68
C ASP A 75 -15.20 -2.42 13.88
N LYS A 76 -15.42 -1.10 13.97
CA LYS A 76 -14.94 -0.22 15.06
C LYS A 76 -13.42 -0.28 15.26
N ILE A 77 -12.68 -0.32 14.15
CA ILE A 77 -11.22 -0.29 14.17
C ILE A 77 -10.76 1.09 14.64
N ASN A 78 -9.86 1.11 15.63
CA ASN A 78 -9.15 2.30 16.07
C ASN A 78 -7.78 2.38 15.37
N PHE A 79 -7.63 3.38 14.51
CA PHE A 79 -6.42 3.59 13.73
C PHE A 79 -5.32 4.32 14.51
N GLY A 80 -5.66 5.01 15.60
CA GLY A 80 -4.75 5.82 16.40
C GLY A 80 -4.44 7.17 15.74
N ILE A 81 -5.24 7.57 14.76
CA ILE A 81 -5.05 8.77 13.95
C ILE A 81 -6.31 9.63 14.07
N HIS A 82 -6.17 10.85 14.61
CA HIS A 82 -7.31 11.71 14.94
C HIS A 82 -8.30 11.91 13.78
N ASN A 83 -7.81 12.15 12.56
CA ASN A 83 -8.68 12.34 11.39
C ASN A 83 -9.44 11.09 10.97
N CYS A 84 -9.01 9.92 11.43
CA CYS A 84 -9.60 8.63 11.13
C CYS A 84 -10.57 8.16 12.22
N ASP A 85 -10.27 8.47 13.49
CA ASP A 85 -11.03 7.99 14.65
C ASP A 85 -12.05 9.00 15.18
N LYS A 86 -12.05 10.24 14.68
CA LYS A 86 -13.05 11.25 15.07
C LYS A 86 -14.45 10.87 14.60
N GLU A 87 -15.45 11.31 15.36
CA GLU A 87 -16.85 11.16 14.98
C GLU A 87 -17.11 11.84 13.62
N GLY A 88 -17.88 11.16 12.76
CA GLY A 88 -18.17 11.65 11.41
C GLY A 88 -17.00 11.59 10.44
N ALA A 89 -15.89 10.91 10.77
CA ALA A 89 -14.78 10.71 9.84
C ALA A 89 -15.27 10.07 8.53
N ILE A 90 -14.87 10.67 7.40
CA ILE A 90 -15.21 10.21 6.06
C ILE A 90 -14.10 9.27 5.60
N LEU A 91 -14.24 7.98 5.88
CA LEU A 91 -13.24 6.99 5.52
C LEU A 91 -13.49 6.36 4.15
N TRP A 92 -12.39 5.92 3.56
CA TRP A 92 -12.29 5.18 2.31
C TRP A 92 -11.38 3.98 2.48
N GLU A 93 -11.65 2.93 1.73
CA GLU A 93 -10.77 1.77 1.61
C GLU A 93 -10.39 1.53 0.14
N TYR A 94 -9.18 1.01 -0.08
CA TYR A 94 -8.71 0.60 -1.40
C TYR A 94 -7.88 -0.70 -1.35
N PRO A 95 -8.09 -1.66 -2.26
CA PRO A 95 -7.31 -2.90 -2.29
C PRO A 95 -5.83 -2.64 -2.59
N ILE A 96 -4.96 -3.35 -1.87
CA ILE A 96 -3.51 -3.31 -2.10
C ILE A 96 -2.92 -4.72 -1.99
N TYR A 97 -1.70 -4.88 -2.50
CA TYR A 97 -0.96 -6.14 -2.37
C TYR A 97 0.16 -6.05 -1.34
N TRP A 98 0.53 -7.21 -0.81
CA TRP A 98 1.65 -7.37 0.11
C TRP A 98 3.00 -7.38 -0.63
N VAL A 99 4.07 -7.16 0.12
CA VAL A 99 5.46 -7.20 -0.36
C VAL A 99 5.76 -8.55 -1.02
N GLY A 100 6.34 -8.50 -2.21
CA GLY A 100 6.71 -9.68 -3.01
C GLY A 100 5.63 -10.11 -4.01
N LYS A 101 4.41 -9.61 -3.90
CA LYS A 101 3.42 -9.73 -4.98
C LYS A 101 3.80 -8.78 -6.12
N LYS A 102 4.13 -9.34 -7.29
CA LYS A 102 4.54 -8.57 -8.47
C LYS A 102 3.33 -8.01 -9.25
N ALA A 103 2.48 -7.26 -8.58
CA ALA A 103 1.30 -6.63 -9.17
C ALA A 103 0.88 -5.40 -8.35
N GLU A 104 0.12 -4.51 -8.99
CA GLU A 104 -0.54 -3.37 -8.37
C GLU A 104 -2.05 -3.45 -8.65
N TRP A 105 -2.90 -3.00 -7.73
CA TRP A 105 -4.34 -3.01 -7.97
C TRP A 105 -4.72 -1.95 -8.99
N MET A 106 -5.54 -2.31 -9.97
CA MET A 106 -6.00 -1.38 -11.00
C MET A 106 -7.39 -0.87 -10.65
N LYS A 107 -7.50 0.43 -10.36
CA LYS A 107 -8.73 1.10 -9.89
C LYS A 107 -9.98 0.83 -10.74
N ASP A 108 -9.84 0.75 -12.06
CA ASP A 108 -10.98 0.59 -12.95
C ASP A 108 -11.19 -0.85 -13.42
N GLU A 109 -10.41 -1.80 -12.88
CA GLU A 109 -10.49 -3.22 -13.23
C GLU A 109 -11.26 -4.01 -12.18
N LYS A 110 -12.13 -4.92 -12.61
CA LYS A 110 -12.92 -5.75 -11.69
C LYS A 110 -12.01 -6.79 -11.00
N THR A 111 -12.36 -7.15 -9.77
CA THR A 111 -11.58 -8.05 -8.91
C THR A 111 -11.13 -9.35 -9.57
N ASP A 112 -11.98 -9.95 -10.39
CA ASP A 112 -11.72 -11.20 -11.12
C ASP A 112 -10.74 -11.05 -12.30
N ARG A 113 -10.50 -9.81 -12.75
CA ARG A 113 -9.58 -9.45 -13.84
C ARG A 113 -8.32 -8.75 -13.38
N GLN A 114 -8.12 -8.62 -12.06
CA GLN A 114 -6.92 -8.01 -11.50
C GLN A 114 -5.67 -8.84 -11.84
N PRO A 115 -4.57 -8.23 -12.31
CA PRO A 115 -3.38 -8.96 -12.73
C PRO A 115 -2.70 -9.70 -11.57
N GLY A 116 -2.85 -9.20 -10.34
CA GLY A 116 -2.40 -9.88 -9.13
C GLY A 116 -3.42 -10.86 -8.55
N GLY A 117 -4.60 -11.02 -9.13
CA GLY A 117 -5.72 -11.74 -8.52
C GLY A 117 -6.28 -11.02 -7.28
N PRO A 118 -7.18 -11.66 -6.52
CA PRO A 118 -7.80 -11.01 -5.36
C PRO A 118 -6.81 -10.81 -4.20
N THR A 119 -7.11 -9.83 -3.34
CA THR A 119 -6.36 -9.52 -2.12
C THR A 119 -7.31 -9.24 -0.97
N PRO A 120 -7.04 -9.75 0.25
CA PRO A 120 -7.86 -9.47 1.44
C PRO A 120 -7.47 -8.16 2.11
N ILE A 121 -6.40 -7.52 1.64
CA ILE A 121 -5.76 -6.36 2.25
C ILE A 121 -6.34 -5.08 1.66
N ARG A 122 -6.59 -4.10 2.52
CA ARG A 122 -7.11 -2.78 2.17
C ARG A 122 -6.29 -1.71 2.88
N VAL A 123 -5.87 -0.67 2.17
CA VAL A 123 -5.46 0.59 2.82
C VAL A 123 -6.69 1.37 3.20
N VAL A 124 -6.70 1.96 4.39
CA VAL A 124 -7.76 2.85 4.88
C VAL A 124 -7.21 4.26 4.99
N TYR A 125 -8.00 5.22 4.53
CA TYR A 125 -7.64 6.64 4.55
C TYR A 125 -8.88 7.51 4.74
N ALA A 126 -8.68 8.67 5.35
CA ALA A 126 -9.72 9.65 5.59
C ALA A 126 -9.72 10.74 4.51
N ASN A 127 -10.90 11.19 4.15
CA ASN A 127 -11.11 12.47 3.48
C ASN A 127 -11.14 13.58 4.55
N ASN A 128 -10.07 14.36 4.61
CA ASN A 128 -10.01 15.56 5.44
C ASN A 128 -10.10 16.80 4.54
N ASN A 129 -11.33 17.20 4.20
CA ASN A 129 -11.63 18.36 3.35
C ASN A 129 -10.94 18.31 1.97
N GLY A 130 -10.99 17.15 1.31
CA GLY A 130 -10.36 16.89 0.02
C GLY A 130 -8.94 16.32 0.13
N ASN A 131 -8.31 16.41 1.30
CA ASN A 131 -6.99 15.83 1.52
C ASN A 131 -7.08 14.38 1.97
N ILE A 132 -6.25 13.52 1.39
CA ILE A 132 -6.12 12.11 1.75
C ILE A 132 -5.18 11.98 2.95
N VAL A 133 -5.69 11.45 4.05
CA VAL A 133 -4.91 11.15 5.26
C VAL A 133 -4.86 9.64 5.45
N TYR A 134 -3.67 9.05 5.41
CA TYR A 134 -3.49 7.63 5.70
C TYR A 134 -3.89 7.30 7.14
N CYS A 135 -4.72 6.27 7.30
CA CYS A 135 -5.17 5.78 8.61
C CYS A 135 -4.47 4.49 9.02
N GLY A 136 -4.25 3.59 8.06
CA GLY A 136 -3.66 2.28 8.33
C GLY A 136 -3.95 1.29 7.21
N VAL A 137 -3.55 0.06 7.44
CA VAL A 137 -3.90 -1.08 6.59
C VAL A 137 -4.74 -2.05 7.41
N MET A 138 -5.69 -2.69 6.76
CA MET A 138 -6.51 -3.75 7.34
C MET A 138 -6.54 -4.99 6.45
N THR A 139 -6.87 -6.13 7.03
CA THR A 139 -7.13 -7.39 6.32
C THR A 139 -8.40 -8.02 6.85
N HIS A 140 -9.09 -8.79 6.02
CA HIS A 140 -10.14 -9.67 6.48
C HIS A 140 -9.63 -10.69 7.51
N ALA A 141 -10.45 -10.99 8.52
CA ALA A 141 -10.12 -11.95 9.58
C ALA A 141 -9.98 -13.40 9.09
N VAL A 142 -10.65 -13.75 7.98
CA VAL A 142 -10.53 -15.05 7.31
C VAL A 142 -10.08 -14.84 5.87
N VAL A 143 -9.06 -15.59 5.45
CA VAL A 143 -8.54 -15.56 4.09
C VAL A 143 -8.67 -16.95 3.45
N LYS A 144 -9.34 -17.00 2.30
CA LYS A 144 -9.46 -18.23 1.49
C LYS A 144 -8.18 -18.55 0.75
N SER A 145 -8.07 -19.77 0.24
CA SER A 145 -6.96 -20.23 -0.61
C SER A 145 -6.66 -19.31 -1.79
N ASN A 146 -7.69 -18.77 -2.42
CA ASN A 146 -7.54 -17.82 -3.51
C ASN A 146 -7.13 -16.40 -3.06
N ASN A 147 -6.95 -16.14 -1.76
CA ASN A 147 -6.77 -14.81 -1.14
C ASN A 147 -8.01 -13.92 -1.15
N GLN A 148 -9.20 -14.48 -1.35
CA GLN A 148 -10.44 -13.78 -1.06
C GLN A 148 -10.60 -13.64 0.45
N GLY A 149 -10.90 -12.43 0.91
CA GLY A 149 -11.19 -12.18 2.32
C GLY A 149 -12.66 -12.34 2.66
N GLU A 150 -12.93 -12.77 3.89
CA GLU A 150 -14.27 -12.88 4.47
C GLU A 150 -14.31 -12.35 5.90
N LYS A 151 -15.53 -12.15 6.42
CA LYS A 151 -15.81 -11.64 7.77
C LYS A 151 -15.29 -10.22 7.96
N PHE A 152 -15.23 -9.79 9.22
CA PHE A 152 -14.82 -8.45 9.64
C PHE A 152 -13.35 -8.16 9.31
N PHE A 153 -13.00 -6.88 9.28
CA PHE A 153 -11.63 -6.43 9.10
C PHE A 153 -10.87 -6.34 10.44
N LEU A 154 -9.57 -6.58 10.36
CA LEU A 154 -8.58 -6.44 11.41
C LEU A 154 -7.52 -5.43 10.98
N LYS A 155 -7.10 -4.55 11.89
CA LYS A 155 -5.97 -3.65 11.66
C LYS A 155 -4.67 -4.44 11.60
N CYS A 156 -3.80 -4.09 10.65
CA CYS A 156 -2.44 -4.61 10.56
C CYS A 156 -1.49 -3.86 11.51
N THR A 157 -0.45 -4.54 12.02
CA THR A 157 0.46 -4.03 13.06
C THR A 157 1.92 -4.07 12.67
#